data_AF-A0A0L7K2K9-F1
#
_entry.id   AF-A0A0L7K2K9-F1
#
_cell.length_a   1.000
_cell.length_b   1.000
_cell.length_c   1.000
_cell.angle_alpha   90.00
_cell.angle_beta   90.00
_cell.angle_gamma   90.00
#
_symmetry.space_group_name_H-M   'P 1'
#
loop_
_entity.id
_entity.type
_entity.pdbx_description
1 polymer ?
#
loop_
_entity_poly.entity_id
_entity_poly.type
_entity_poly.pdbx_seq_one_letter_code
_entity_poly.pdbx_strand_id
1 'polypeptide(L)' 'FNKPNHWDGNLEVVGVTGVVHLGQIQSGLRGAMRIAQGGHIKINLRSEIPVQVDGEPWVAAPSEVVVLKSALK' A
#
# COMPACT_ATOMS: atom_id res chain seq x y z
N PHE A 1 1.16 -8.13 13.10
CA PHE A 1 0.08 -7.94 12.11
C PHE A 1 -0.87 -9.12 12.15
N ASN A 2 -2.16 -8.90 11.93
CA ASN A 2 -3.15 -9.95 11.77
C ASN A 2 -3.00 -10.62 10.39
N LYS A 3 -3.67 -11.76 10.20
CA LYS A 3 -3.76 -12.40 8.89
C LYS A 3 -4.44 -11.43 7.91
N PRO A 4 -3.84 -11.16 6.72
CA PRO A 4 -4.45 -10.29 5.72
C PRO A 4 -5.86 -10.75 5.38
N ASN A 5 -6.80 -9.81 5.40
CA ASN A 5 -8.20 -10.05 5.15
C ASN A 5 -8.79 -8.82 4.43
N HIS A 6 -9.42 -9.00 3.27
CA HIS A 6 -9.93 -7.88 2.46
C HIS A 6 -11.27 -7.30 2.97
N TRP A 7 -11.92 -7.94 3.95
CA TRP A 7 -13.23 -7.52 4.47
C TRP A 7 -13.21 -7.19 5.97
N ASP A 8 -12.03 -7.14 6.60
CA ASP A 8 -11.90 -6.75 8.01
C ASP A 8 -11.86 -5.21 8.21
N GLY A 9 -11.79 -4.45 7.11
CA GLY A 9 -11.71 -3.00 7.12
C GLY A 9 -10.32 -2.45 7.47
N ASN A 10 -9.28 -3.29 7.43
CA ASN A 10 -7.90 -2.88 7.56
C ASN A 10 -7.22 -2.82 6.19
N LEU A 11 -6.32 -1.85 6.04
CA LEU A 11 -5.40 -1.79 4.92
C LEU A 11 -4.09 -2.46 5.30
N GLU A 12 -3.46 -3.12 4.33
CA GLU A 12 -2.12 -3.66 4.44
C GLU A 12 -1.13 -2.70 3.77
N VAL A 13 -0.13 -2.22 4.50
CA VAL A 13 0.95 -1.43 3.95
C VAL A 13 2.17 -2.32 3.80
N VAL A 14 2.62 -2.50 2.56
CA VAL A 14 3.74 -3.39 2.23
C VAL A 14 4.79 -2.69 1.38
N GLY A 15 6.04 -3.07 1.57
CA GLY A 15 7.18 -2.60 0.80
C GLY A 15 7.75 -3.67 -0.13
N VAL A 16 8.17 -3.23 -1.31
CA VAL A 16 8.91 -4.02 -2.31
C VAL A 16 10.20 -3.30 -2.64
N THR A 17 11.28 -4.05 -2.83
CA THR A 17 12.64 -3.49 -2.96
C THR A 17 13.12 -3.36 -4.40
N GLY A 18 12.39 -3.93 -5.36
CA GLY A 18 12.72 -3.88 -6.78
C GLY A 18 12.06 -4.98 -7.59
N VAL A 19 12.33 -5.00 -8.90
CA VAL A 19 11.68 -5.90 -9.86
C VAL A 19 11.94 -7.38 -9.60
N VAL A 20 13.15 -7.74 -9.11
CA VAL A 20 13.48 -9.13 -8.76
C VAL A 20 12.63 -9.60 -7.57
N HIS A 21 12.48 -8.75 -6.55
CA HIS A 21 11.64 -9.07 -5.39
C HIS A 21 10.17 -9.21 -5.83
N LEU A 22 9.69 -8.33 -6.71
CA LEU A 22 8.34 -8.42 -7.25
C LEU A 22 8.10 -9.73 -8.04
N GLY A 23 9.06 -10.14 -8.87
CA GLY A 23 8.98 -11.41 -9.61
C GLY A 23 8.96 -12.63 -8.69
N GLN A 24 9.72 -12.61 -7.58
CA GLN A 24 9.69 -13.66 -6.55
C GLN A 24 8.37 -13.69 -5.77
N ILE A 25 7.71 -12.54 -5.59
CA ILE A 25 6.36 -12.48 -5.00
C ILE A 25 5.35 -13.10 -5.96
N GLN A 26 5.42 -12.76 -7.25
CA GLN A 26 4.52 -13.30 -8.26
C GLN A 26 4.67 -14.82 -8.41
N SER A 27 5.87 -15.37 -8.25
CA SER A 27 6.10 -16.82 -8.28
C SER A 27 5.79 -17.54 -6.96
N GLY A 28 5.45 -16.81 -5.89
CA GLY A 28 5.16 -17.37 -4.56
C GLY A 28 6.40 -17.77 -3.75
N LEU A 29 7.62 -17.48 -4.23
CA LEU A 29 8.87 -17.78 -3.52
C LEU A 29 9.16 -16.81 -2.38
N ARG A 30 8.59 -15.60 -2.42
CA ARG A 30 8.72 -14.58 -1.37
C ARG A 30 7.41 -13.84 -1.14
N GLY A 31 7.30 -13.20 0.03
CA GLY A 31 6.23 -12.25 0.33
C GLY A 31 6.78 -10.82 0.41
N ALA A 32 5.91 -9.83 0.24
CA ALA A 32 6.27 -8.44 0.46
C ALA A 32 6.63 -8.16 1.92
N MET A 33 7.44 -7.12 2.16
CA MET A 33 7.79 -6.71 3.51
C MET A 33 6.59 -5.98 4.14
N ARG A 34 6.03 -6.50 5.23
CA ARG A 34 4.91 -5.87 5.91
C ARG A 34 5.39 -4.68 6.76
N ILE A 35 4.80 -3.50 6.54
CA ILE A 35 5.20 -2.22 7.17
C ILE A 35 4.18 -1.80 8.22
N ALA A 36 2.89 -1.76 7.85
CA ALA A 36 1.81 -1.34 8.73
C ALA A 36 0.51 -2.09 8.39
N GLN A 37 -0.44 -2.11 9.33
CA GLN A 37 -1.79 -2.60 9.10
C GLN A 37 -2.77 -1.77 9.95
N GLY A 38 -3.88 -1.33 9.38
CA GLY A 38 -4.92 -0.60 10.12
C GLY A 38 -6.00 0.04 9.25
N GLY A 39 -7.10 0.47 9.87
CA GLY A 39 -8.25 1.10 9.18
C GLY A 39 -8.13 2.61 8.95
N HIS A 40 -7.08 3.25 9.48
CA HIS A 40 -6.73 4.65 9.24
C HIS A 40 -5.23 4.72 8.99
N ILE A 41 -4.83 4.96 7.75
CA ILE A 41 -3.42 5.04 7.35
C ILE A 41 -3.11 6.46 6.89
N LYS A 42 -2.07 7.05 7.48
CA LYS A 42 -1.55 8.37 7.14
C LYS A 42 -0.13 8.22 6.59
N ILE A 43 0.09 8.64 5.35
CA ILE A 43 1.35 8.55 4.63
C ILE A 43 1.83 9.97 4.34
N ASN A 44 3.06 10.29 4.77
CA ASN A 44 3.67 11.59 4.50
C ASN A 44 4.65 11.47 3.32
N LEU A 45 4.30 12.09 2.20
CA LEU A 45 5.14 12.18 1.02
C LEU A 45 6.08 13.38 1.16
N ARG A 46 7.38 13.14 1.19
CA ARG A 46 8.41 14.18 1.41
C ARG A 46 9.02 14.73 0.12
N SER A 47 8.69 14.13 -1.01
CA SER A 47 9.19 14.48 -2.34
C SER A 47 8.09 14.20 -3.36
N GLU A 48 8.29 14.67 -4.59
CA GLU A 48 7.46 14.24 -5.71
C GLU A 48 7.67 12.75 -5.98
N ILE A 49 6.58 11.98 -6.03
CA ILE A 49 6.64 10.53 -6.30
C ILE A 49 5.53 10.08 -7.27
N PRO A 50 5.77 9.05 -8.09
CA PRO A 50 4.70 8.42 -8.86
C PRO A 50 3.75 7.68 -7.92
N VAL A 51 2.46 7.90 -8.10
CA VAL A 51 1.37 7.23 -7.37
C VAL A 51 0.36 6.71 -8.39
N GLN A 52 -0.34 5.64 -8.02
CA GLN A 52 -1.44 5.09 -8.80
C GLN A 52 -2.56 4.66 -7.86
N VAL A 53 -3.80 4.99 -8.21
CA VAL A 53 -5.02 4.54 -7.51
C VAL A 53 -6.01 4.07 -8.55
N ASP A 54 -6.58 2.88 -8.35
CA ASP A 54 -7.60 2.28 -9.22
C ASP A 54 -7.29 2.27 -10.73
N GLY A 55 -6.00 2.22 -11.08
CA GLY A 55 -5.55 2.19 -12.47
C GLY A 55 -5.07 3.54 -13.00
N GLU A 56 -5.38 4.65 -12.32
CA GLU A 56 -5.05 6.01 -12.76
C GLU A 56 -3.72 6.46 -12.14
N PRO A 57 -2.66 6.71 -12.96
CA PRO A 57 -1.36 7.17 -12.47
C PRO A 57 -1.24 8.69 -12.44
N TRP A 58 -0.49 9.22 -11.47
CA TRP A 58 -0.08 10.63 -11.44
C TRP A 58 1.24 10.82 -10.66
N VAL A 59 1.87 12.00 -10.79
CA VAL A 59 2.98 12.42 -9.92
C VAL A 59 2.41 13.25 -8.78
N ALA A 60 2.50 12.74 -7.56
CA ALA A 60 2.03 13.44 -6.36
C ALA A 60 3.12 14.37 -5.83
N ALA A 61 2.78 15.64 -5.59
CA ALA A 61 3.63 16.58 -4.87
C ALA A 61 3.81 16.17 -3.39
N PRO A 62 4.82 16.69 -2.67
CA PRO A 62 4.93 16.52 -1.23
C PRO A 62 3.61 16.85 -0.52
N SER A 63 3.03 15.87 0.16
CA SER A 63 1.66 15.95 0.69
C SER A 63 1.42 14.87 1.74
N GLU A 64 0.30 15.00 2.47
CA GLU A 64 -0.21 13.96 3.34
C GLU A 64 -1.32 13.19 2.62
N VAL A 65 -1.16 11.87 2.50
CA VAL A 65 -2.19 10.97 1.98
C VAL A 65 -2.82 10.25 3.16
N VAL A 66 -4.14 10.39 3.30
CA VAL A 66 -4.91 9.71 4.35
C VAL A 66 -5.87 8.73 3.68
N VAL A 67 -5.73 7.46 4.01
CA VAL A 67 -6.64 6.40 3.57
C VAL A 67 -7.48 5.96 4.77
N LEU A 68 -8.78 6.15 4.62
CA LEU A 68 -9.78 5.81 5.64
C LEU A 68 -10.55 4.57 5.21
N LYS A 69 -11.13 3.88 6.20
CA LYS A 69 -12.13 2.84 5.95
C LYS A 69 -13.26 3.41 5.07
N SER A 70 -13.64 2.67 4.04
CA SER A 70 -14.78 3.03 3.19
C SER A 70 -16.03 3.26 4.04
N ALA A 71 -16.74 4.35 3.74
CA ALA A 71 -18.04 4.66 4.35
C ALA A 71 -19.21 3.90 3.71
N LEU A 72 -18.96 3.21 2.59
CA LEU A 72 -19.97 2.40 1.91
C LEU A 72 -20.22 1.13 2.73
N LYS A 73 -21.49 0.92 3.11
CA LYS A 73 -21.98 -0.31 3.74
C LYS A 73 -22.12 -1.43 2.73
#